data_AF-A0A821N8F3-F1
#
_entry.id   AF-A0A821N8F3-F1
#
_cell.length_a   1.000
_cell.length_b   1.000
_cell.length_c   1.000
_cell.angle_alpha   90.00
_cell.angle_beta   90.00
_cell.angle_gamma   90.00
#
_symmetry.space_group_name_H-M   'P 1'
#
loop_
_entity.id
_entity.type
_entity.pdbx_description
1 polymer ?
#
loop_
_entity_poly.entity_id
_entity_poly.type
_entity_poly.pdbx_seq_one_letter_code
_entity_poly.pdbx_strand_id
1 'polypeptide(L)'
;QQQSLSNKLNYQLIRYKNIIHEKELFQTLSNYNLTVDQKNTIDQLVNLRQTQIQCYEDFHKLQTRISIQYLPRNFDKLERFIASDHDLPLIKDTIAVEFKQKRYKIIQDAKRTWLNMYIEAYVSKIQEYEHQYQRDLNEFELTHINDMCINEKSLFRSFVDYINHRTNRMLQEIYCEKLPPYRKQLVRVRERLKWPKKMVTVFPTVIFDILYHPFTPTQLAYLSRGPTYIRPNQSAFFPEKYRQKRIDGELEDMMKKIKNCLADRKDSACVPRNIPVYKLYSDHLRAYLTQRYTTPLPLMDQIRALRELKIVKSIRRKLKKYHLVLRQTDKSGVLHIGRAKDYERKAAEYRQKTGAYEELSSNPYNDIICSVTRLLNQLQMNKKIAEWRRQKMTPVRKKTQLAYMYFLPKAHKTETPLRPIINTIHAATTKISKFLDQSIRPLFNRFVRHTTIVDGADLLDQLHKYIDKGYFNSSTLFITFDITNLYTMLPQEESLTILAEFLRVHHCEKVNDVSIETIIELARIVLQANVFVYGNKFYRQIIGGAMGSAFTLTLANIFMWKWE
;
A
#
# COMPACT_ATOMS: atom_id res chain seq x y z
N GLN A 1 30.62 -26.41 17.16
CA GLN A 1 30.31 -25.06 16.60
C GLN A 1 29.83 -24.07 17.67
N GLN A 2 28.88 -24.42 18.56
CA GLN A 2 28.43 -23.54 19.66
C GLN A 2 29.57 -23.09 20.59
N GLN A 3 30.47 -24.01 20.97
CA GLN A 3 31.58 -23.70 21.89
C GLN A 3 32.65 -22.80 21.24
N SER A 4 32.94 -22.99 19.95
CA SER A 4 33.81 -22.12 19.15
C SER A 4 33.23 -20.70 19.00
N LEU A 5 31.91 -20.59 18.79
CA LEU A 5 31.21 -19.30 18.70
C LEU A 5 31.21 -18.59 20.06
N SER A 6 30.96 -19.33 21.15
CA SER A 6 31.01 -18.84 22.53
C SER A 6 32.41 -18.35 22.92
N ASN A 7 33.47 -19.08 22.55
CA ASN A 7 34.85 -18.69 22.86
C ASN A 7 35.29 -17.45 22.07
N LYS A 8 34.90 -17.35 20.79
CA LYS A 8 35.15 -16.14 19.97
C LYS A 8 34.41 -14.92 20.53
N LEU A 9 33.21 -15.12 21.07
CA LEU A 9 32.43 -14.06 21.70
C LEU A 9 33.01 -13.63 23.05
N ASN A 10 33.39 -14.57 23.91
CA ASN A 10 34.04 -14.28 25.18
C ASN A 10 35.36 -13.55 24.96
N TYR A 11 36.14 -13.92 23.95
CA TYR A 11 37.35 -13.19 23.58
C TYR A 11 37.07 -11.74 23.15
N GLN A 12 35.98 -11.48 22.42
CA GLN A 12 35.58 -10.12 22.02
C GLN A 12 35.11 -9.29 23.22
N LEU A 13 34.33 -9.88 24.12
CA LEU A 13 33.89 -9.26 25.38
C LEU A 13 35.09 -8.96 26.31
N ILE A 14 36.02 -9.90 26.44
CA ILE A 14 37.25 -9.72 27.24
C ILE A 14 38.13 -8.63 26.62
N ARG A 15 38.29 -8.58 25.29
CA ARG A 15 39.01 -7.50 24.60
C ARG A 15 38.36 -6.12 24.78
N TYR A 16 37.05 -6.08 24.96
CA TYR A 16 36.32 -4.84 25.22
C TYR A 16 36.46 -4.41 26.69
N LYS A 17 36.37 -5.36 27.64
CA LYS A 17 36.57 -5.11 29.09
C LYS A 17 38.02 -4.81 29.47
N ASN A 18 38.98 -5.44 28.81
CA ASN A 18 40.40 -5.36 29.13
C ASN A 18 41.17 -4.64 28.03
N ILE A 19 41.35 -3.33 28.23
CA ILE A 19 42.56 -2.65 27.79
C ILE A 19 43.17 -2.07 29.07
N ILE A 20 44.42 -2.44 29.33
CA ILE A 20 45.23 -2.04 30.49
C ILE A 20 45.21 -0.50 30.71
N HIS A 21 44.99 0.27 29.65
CA HIS A 21 44.87 1.73 29.67
C HIS A 21 43.62 2.31 30.37
N GLU A 22 42.46 1.64 30.44
CA GLU A 22 41.27 2.26 31.10
C GLU A 22 41.48 2.45 32.61
N LYS A 23 42.15 1.48 33.24
CA LYS A 23 42.42 1.51 34.68
C LYS A 23 43.60 2.41 35.02
N GLU A 24 44.65 2.40 34.19
CA GLU A 24 45.83 3.25 34.35
C GLU A 24 45.52 4.73 34.11
N LEU A 25 44.78 5.08 33.05
CA LEU A 25 44.45 6.48 32.74
C LEU A 25 43.55 7.08 33.82
N PHE A 26 42.62 6.29 34.36
CA PHE A 26 41.74 6.66 35.46
C PHE A 26 42.50 6.80 36.79
N GLN A 27 43.36 5.82 37.14
CA GLN A 27 44.22 5.91 38.32
C GLN A 27 45.18 7.11 38.24
N THR A 28 45.68 7.40 37.04
CA THR A 28 46.57 8.55 36.80
C THR A 28 45.83 9.87 36.95
N LEU A 29 44.60 10.00 36.43
CA LEU A 29 43.74 11.17 36.65
C LEU A 29 43.37 11.38 38.13
N SER A 30 43.13 10.30 38.88
CA SER A 30 42.79 10.38 40.31
C SER A 30 43.95 10.82 41.21
N ASN A 31 45.19 10.73 40.72
CA ASN A 31 46.41 11.14 41.45
C ASN A 31 46.71 12.64 41.36
N TYR A 32 45.95 13.41 40.58
CA TYR A 32 46.05 14.87 40.51
C TYR A 32 45.18 15.54 41.59
N ASN A 33 45.55 16.76 41.99
CA ASN A 33 44.88 17.54 43.04
C ASN A 33 43.55 18.16 42.55
N LEU A 34 42.63 17.33 42.07
CA LEU A 34 41.29 17.73 41.65
C LEU A 34 40.41 18.06 42.87
N THR A 35 39.51 19.04 42.71
CA THR A 35 38.51 19.37 43.73
C THR A 35 37.51 18.22 43.93
N VAL A 36 36.79 18.22 45.06
CA VAL A 36 35.78 17.18 45.36
C VAL A 36 34.70 17.13 44.28
N ASP A 37 34.26 18.28 43.78
CA ASP A 37 33.23 18.37 42.73
C ASP A 37 33.73 17.84 41.37
N GLN A 38 35.01 18.10 41.05
CA GLN A 38 35.63 17.57 39.84
C GLN A 38 35.72 16.04 39.88
N LYS A 39 36.12 15.47 41.03
CA LYS A 39 36.18 14.01 41.24
C LYS A 39 34.79 13.38 41.11
N ASN A 40 33.78 13.98 41.74
CA ASN A 40 32.39 13.50 41.66
C ASN A 40 31.86 13.48 40.21
N THR A 41 32.16 14.51 39.42
CA THR A 41 31.71 14.60 38.02
C THR A 41 32.42 13.57 37.15
N ILE A 42 33.73 13.36 37.35
CA ILE A 42 34.49 12.30 36.67
C ILE A 42 33.93 10.91 37.03
N ASP A 43 33.60 10.66 38.29
CA ASP A 43 33.00 9.40 38.73
C ASP A 43 31.61 9.18 38.11
N GLN A 44 30.80 10.22 37.95
CA GLN A 44 29.51 10.14 37.25
C GLN A 44 29.69 9.78 35.77
N LEU A 45 30.63 10.43 35.07
CA LEU A 45 30.96 10.12 33.68
C LEU A 45 31.43 8.67 33.52
N VAL A 46 32.21 8.17 34.47
CA VAL A 46 32.68 6.77 34.50
C VAL A 46 31.53 5.80 34.77
N ASN A 47 30.63 6.10 35.70
CA ASN A 47 29.47 5.25 36.01
C ASN A 47 28.48 5.17 34.84
N LEU A 48 28.21 6.29 34.16
CA LEU A 48 27.44 6.31 32.91
C LEU A 48 28.09 5.41 31.87
N ARG A 49 29.42 5.46 31.78
CA ARG A 49 30.18 4.62 30.84
C ARG A 49 30.10 3.14 31.17
N GLN A 50 30.23 2.76 32.43
CA GLN A 50 30.04 1.37 32.88
C GLN A 50 28.62 0.88 32.55
N THR A 51 27.61 1.75 32.68
CA THR A 51 26.22 1.43 32.34
C THR A 51 26.03 1.20 30.84
N GLN A 52 26.65 2.01 29.98
CA GLN A 52 26.67 1.78 28.53
C GLN A 52 27.31 0.43 28.16
N ILE A 53 28.43 0.07 28.82
CA ILE A 53 29.10 -1.22 28.65
C ILE A 53 28.18 -2.38 29.05
N GLN A 54 27.51 -2.27 30.19
CA GLN A 54 26.57 -3.30 30.66
C GLN A 54 25.39 -3.49 29.71
N CYS A 55 24.84 -2.40 29.18
CA CYS A 55 23.77 -2.42 28.18
C CYS A 55 24.22 -3.12 26.88
N TYR A 56 25.46 -2.85 26.44
CA TYR A 56 26.07 -3.52 25.29
C TYR A 56 26.29 -5.03 25.54
N GLU A 57 26.73 -5.42 26.74
CA GLU A 57 26.85 -6.83 27.11
C GLU A 57 25.52 -7.57 27.04
N ASP A 58 24.45 -6.95 27.50
CA ASP A 58 23.12 -7.55 27.49
C ASP A 58 22.55 -7.67 26.07
N PHE A 59 22.79 -6.66 25.22
CA PHE A 59 22.54 -6.76 23.78
C PHE A 59 23.33 -7.91 23.15
N HIS A 60 24.61 -8.06 23.53
CA HIS A 60 25.47 -9.12 23.01
C HIS A 60 25.03 -10.52 23.48
N LYS A 61 24.54 -10.67 24.72
CA LYS A 61 23.93 -11.91 25.24
C LYS A 61 22.64 -12.26 24.50
N LEU A 62 21.79 -11.28 24.20
CA LEU A 62 20.58 -11.46 23.40
C LEU A 62 20.93 -11.97 21.99
N GLN A 63 21.97 -11.40 21.37
CA GLN A 63 22.48 -11.85 20.08
C GLN A 63 22.97 -13.31 20.13
N THR A 64 23.72 -13.69 21.17
CA THR A 64 24.20 -15.07 21.35
C THR A 64 23.03 -16.04 21.40
N ARG A 65 22.05 -15.75 22.27
CA ARG A 65 20.82 -16.54 22.46
C ARG A 65 20.10 -16.79 21.14
N ILE A 66 19.97 -15.75 20.31
CA ILE A 66 19.28 -15.87 19.01
C ILE A 66 20.12 -16.66 18.00
N SER A 67 21.44 -16.48 17.99
CA SER A 67 22.34 -17.23 17.11
C SER A 67 22.34 -18.73 17.38
N ILE A 68 22.10 -19.14 18.64
CA ILE A 68 21.96 -20.54 19.07
C ILE A 68 20.49 -21.02 19.10
N GLN A 69 19.56 -20.23 18.56
CA GLN A 69 18.11 -20.51 18.49
C GLN A 69 17.40 -20.69 19.84
N TYR A 70 17.97 -20.17 20.92
CA TYR A 70 17.38 -20.24 22.26
C TYR A 70 16.81 -18.86 22.63
N LEU A 71 15.49 -18.72 22.73
CA LEU A 71 14.87 -17.45 23.07
C LEU A 71 14.93 -17.19 24.60
N PRO A 72 14.89 -15.92 25.06
CA PRO A 72 14.82 -15.62 26.50
C PRO A 72 13.61 -16.28 27.20
N ARG A 73 13.69 -16.59 28.51
CA ARG A 73 12.62 -17.26 29.29
C ARG A 73 11.21 -16.66 29.15
N ASN A 74 11.11 -15.37 28.85
CA ASN A 74 9.83 -14.69 28.62
C ASN A 74 9.12 -15.18 27.35
N PHE A 75 9.88 -15.74 26.39
CA PHE A 75 9.38 -16.34 25.16
C PHE A 75 8.88 -17.78 25.37
N ASP A 76 9.38 -18.51 26.38
CA ASP A 76 8.93 -19.87 26.72
C ASP A 76 7.46 -19.86 27.22
N LYS A 77 7.03 -18.76 27.85
CA LYS A 77 5.62 -18.56 28.25
C LYS A 77 4.67 -18.51 27.05
N LEU A 78 5.16 -18.00 25.91
CA LEU A 78 4.40 -17.91 24.65
C LEU A 78 4.23 -19.29 24.01
N GLU A 79 5.17 -20.22 24.25
CA GLU A 79 5.06 -21.62 23.81
C GLU A 79 4.13 -22.44 24.72
N ARG A 80 4.11 -22.18 26.03
CA ARG A 80 3.16 -22.82 26.95
C ARG A 80 1.70 -22.45 26.67
N PHE A 81 1.43 -21.22 26.23
CA PHE A 81 0.10 -20.78 25.77
C PHE A 81 -0.40 -21.59 24.55
N ILE A 82 0.49 -22.28 23.84
CA ILE A 82 0.17 -23.12 22.66
C ILE A 82 -0.17 -24.54 23.08
N ALA A 83 0.45 -25.04 24.14
CA ALA A 83 0.39 -26.44 24.54
C ALA A 83 -0.87 -26.81 25.33
N SER A 84 -1.75 -25.85 25.65
CA SER A 84 -3.08 -26.16 26.17
C SER A 84 -3.95 -26.73 25.04
N ASP A 85 -3.72 -28.00 24.75
CA ASP A 85 -4.43 -28.85 23.77
C ASP A 85 -5.76 -29.41 24.33
N HIS A 86 -6.29 -28.86 25.42
CA HIS A 86 -7.57 -29.32 25.93
C HIS A 86 -8.73 -28.62 25.19
N ASP A 87 -9.48 -29.43 24.45
CA ASP A 87 -10.83 -29.22 23.93
C ASP A 87 -10.98 -28.57 22.54
N LEU A 88 -10.29 -29.09 21.52
CA LEU A 88 -10.78 -29.00 20.14
C LEU A 88 -11.25 -30.39 19.66
N PRO A 89 -12.56 -30.58 19.38
CA PRO A 89 -13.08 -31.86 18.92
C PRO A 89 -12.43 -32.26 17.59
N LEU A 90 -12.33 -33.57 17.33
CA LEU A 90 -11.71 -34.16 16.14
C LEU A 90 -12.13 -33.46 14.83
N ILE A 91 -11.32 -32.50 14.39
CA ILE A 91 -11.42 -31.84 13.10
C ILE A 91 -10.43 -32.53 12.16
N LYS A 92 -10.89 -32.93 10.96
CA LYS A 92 -10.10 -33.56 9.89
C LYS A 92 -8.68 -32.97 9.82
N ASP A 93 -7.67 -33.85 9.78
CA ASP A 93 -6.23 -33.54 9.92
C ASP A 93 -5.75 -32.32 9.12
N THR A 94 -6.33 -32.05 7.95
CA THR A 94 -6.00 -30.91 7.10
C THR A 94 -6.33 -29.55 7.71
N ILE A 95 -7.45 -29.41 8.41
CA ILE A 95 -7.87 -28.14 9.04
C ILE A 95 -7.11 -27.94 10.36
N ALA A 96 -6.89 -29.01 11.14
CA ALA A 96 -6.06 -28.95 12.35
C ALA A 96 -4.62 -28.54 12.01
N VAL A 97 -4.06 -29.06 10.91
CA VAL A 97 -2.75 -28.65 10.39
C VAL A 97 -2.76 -27.19 9.93
N GLU A 98 -3.82 -26.71 9.28
CA GLU A 98 -3.94 -25.31 8.85
C GLU A 98 -4.05 -24.34 10.04
N PHE A 99 -4.82 -24.69 11.09
CA PHE A 99 -4.88 -23.91 12.34
C PHE A 99 -3.55 -23.92 13.08
N LYS A 100 -2.86 -25.07 13.15
CA LYS A 100 -1.53 -25.19 13.77
C LYS A 100 -0.50 -24.36 13.00
N GLN A 101 -0.56 -24.34 11.67
CA GLN A 101 0.28 -23.48 10.82
C GLN A 101 -0.06 -21.99 10.97
N LYS A 102 -1.34 -21.62 11.09
CA LYS A 102 -1.78 -20.24 11.31
C LYS A 102 -1.35 -19.72 12.68
N ARG A 103 -1.50 -20.53 13.73
CA ARG A 103 -0.99 -20.25 15.09
C ARG A 103 0.53 -20.10 15.07
N TYR A 104 1.24 -21.05 14.46
CA TYR A 104 2.70 -20.99 14.31
C TYR A 104 3.16 -19.70 13.61
N LYS A 105 2.48 -19.30 12.52
CA LYS A 105 2.78 -18.06 11.80
C LYS A 105 2.57 -16.81 12.66
N ILE A 106 1.42 -16.70 13.34
CA ILE A 106 1.12 -15.58 14.25
C ILE A 106 2.19 -15.45 15.33
N ILE A 107 2.65 -16.59 15.86
CA ILE A 107 3.68 -16.63 16.90
C ILE A 107 5.05 -16.24 16.37
N GLN A 108 5.44 -16.70 15.18
CA GLN A 108 6.70 -16.27 14.56
C GLN A 108 6.68 -14.76 14.26
N ASP A 109 5.53 -14.21 13.83
CA ASP A 109 5.35 -12.78 13.59
C ASP A 109 5.36 -11.97 14.91
N ALA A 110 4.74 -12.49 15.98
CA ALA A 110 4.79 -11.87 17.31
C ALA A 110 6.20 -11.89 17.90
N LYS A 111 6.90 -13.04 17.84
CA LYS A 111 8.31 -13.21 18.25
C LYS A 111 9.22 -12.20 17.51
N ARG A 112 8.98 -12.01 16.20
CA ARG A 112 9.73 -11.05 15.37
C ARG A 112 9.45 -9.60 15.75
N THR A 113 8.19 -9.25 15.99
CA THR A 113 7.79 -7.88 16.36
C THR A 113 8.39 -7.49 17.70
N TRP A 114 8.28 -8.37 18.70
CA TRP A 114 8.88 -8.18 20.02
C TRP A 114 10.41 -8.11 19.98
N LEU A 115 11.06 -8.95 19.16
CA LEU A 115 12.52 -8.90 19.02
C LEU A 115 13.00 -7.57 18.42
N ASN A 116 12.30 -7.07 17.39
CA ASN A 116 12.61 -5.75 16.83
C ASN A 116 12.42 -4.66 17.88
N MET A 117 11.32 -4.67 18.63
CA MET A 117 11.08 -3.70 19.71
C MET A 117 12.18 -3.71 20.76
N TYR A 118 12.65 -4.89 21.18
CA TYR A 118 13.75 -5.00 22.15
C TYR A 118 15.06 -4.45 21.60
N ILE A 119 15.40 -4.75 20.34
CA ILE A 119 16.62 -4.23 19.71
C ILE A 119 16.58 -2.71 19.60
N GLU A 120 15.45 -2.15 19.14
CA GLU A 120 15.29 -0.69 19.05
C GLU A 120 15.34 -0.05 20.44
N ALA A 121 14.77 -0.68 21.48
CA ALA A 121 14.88 -0.20 22.85
C ALA A 121 16.32 -0.17 23.40
N TYR A 122 17.14 -1.19 23.10
CA TYR A 122 18.57 -1.18 23.47
C TYR A 122 19.33 -0.07 22.74
N VAL A 123 19.04 0.11 21.46
CA VAL A 123 19.63 1.18 20.64
C VAL A 123 19.28 2.56 21.21
N SER A 124 18.02 2.80 21.54
CA SER A 124 17.59 4.06 22.14
C SER A 124 18.24 4.32 23.50
N LYS A 125 18.38 3.29 24.37
CA LYS A 125 19.07 3.43 25.65
C LYS A 125 20.55 3.80 25.51
N ILE A 126 21.25 3.19 24.55
CA ILE A 126 22.65 3.52 24.29
C ILE A 126 22.78 4.98 23.82
N GLN A 127 21.87 5.45 22.96
CA GLN A 127 21.84 6.84 22.52
C GLN A 127 21.52 7.81 23.67
N GLU A 128 20.57 7.46 24.53
CA GLU A 128 20.21 8.26 25.71
C GLU A 128 21.39 8.43 26.66
N TYR A 129 22.09 7.34 26.99
CA TYR A 129 23.29 7.42 27.81
C TYR A 129 24.42 8.19 27.15
N GLU A 130 24.51 8.17 25.81
CA GLU A 130 25.48 8.99 25.09
C GLU A 130 25.16 10.48 25.18
N HIS A 131 23.89 10.85 24.97
CA HIS A 131 23.46 12.23 25.16
C HIS A 131 23.69 12.72 26.58
N GLN A 132 23.42 11.86 27.57
CA GLN A 132 23.69 12.15 28.97
C GLN A 132 25.19 12.37 29.23
N TYR A 133 26.04 11.48 28.73
CA TYR A 133 27.49 11.60 28.85
C TYR A 133 28.01 12.90 28.20
N GLN A 134 27.57 13.22 26.99
CA GLN A 134 27.99 14.45 26.29
C GLN A 134 27.53 15.71 27.02
N ARG A 135 26.33 15.70 27.62
CA ARG A 135 25.84 16.82 28.41
C ARG A 135 26.71 17.06 29.64
N ASP A 136 26.94 16.01 30.42
CA ASP A 136 27.69 16.10 31.68
C ASP A 136 29.18 16.41 31.40
N LEU A 137 29.70 15.93 30.27
CA LEU A 137 31.04 16.29 29.80
C LEU A 137 31.12 17.77 29.44
N ASN A 138 30.20 18.29 28.61
CA ASN A 138 30.20 19.71 28.24
C ASN A 138 30.05 20.63 29.46
N GLU A 139 29.24 20.24 30.44
CA GLU A 139 29.11 20.97 31.69
C GLU A 139 30.45 21.02 32.43
N PHE A 140 31.13 19.88 32.57
CA PHE A 140 32.47 19.80 33.16
C PHE A 140 33.50 20.65 32.40
N GLU A 141 33.48 20.61 31.05
CA GLU A 141 34.38 21.39 30.21
C GLU A 141 34.20 22.90 30.41
N LEU A 142 32.96 23.36 30.52
CA LEU A 142 32.63 24.78 30.70
C LEU A 142 33.01 25.31 32.09
N THR A 143 32.87 24.47 33.11
CA THR A 143 32.94 24.90 34.51
C THR A 143 34.30 24.65 35.16
N HIS A 144 35.05 23.62 34.72
CA HIS A 144 36.23 23.16 35.45
C HIS A 144 37.52 23.14 34.63
N ILE A 145 37.47 23.08 33.29
CA ILE A 145 38.69 22.97 32.48
C ILE A 145 39.57 24.21 32.62
N ASN A 146 39.01 25.42 32.72
CA ASN A 146 39.84 26.64 32.76
C ASN A 146 40.77 26.68 33.98
N ASP A 147 40.35 26.12 35.11
CA ASP A 147 41.06 26.12 36.39
C ASP A 147 42.14 25.02 36.52
N MET A 148 42.23 24.11 35.54
CA MET A 148 43.20 23.02 35.53
C MET A 148 44.59 23.45 35.03
N CYS A 149 45.64 22.84 35.57
CA CYS A 149 47.01 23.00 35.09
C CYS A 149 47.20 22.39 33.69
N ILE A 150 48.24 22.83 32.95
CA ILE A 150 48.50 22.40 31.55
C ILE A 150 48.59 20.87 31.42
N ASN A 151 49.26 20.21 32.37
CA ASN A 151 49.40 18.74 32.39
C ASN A 151 48.07 18.02 32.61
N GLU A 152 47.21 18.58 33.47
CA GLU A 152 45.88 18.03 33.78
C GLU A 152 44.94 18.17 32.58
N LYS A 153 44.97 19.32 31.89
CA LYS A 153 44.23 19.56 30.64
C LYS A 153 44.60 18.58 29.54
N SER A 154 45.90 18.29 29.37
CA SER A 154 46.39 17.35 28.37
C SER A 154 45.94 15.92 28.65
N LEU A 155 45.96 15.51 29.92
CA LEU A 155 45.53 14.18 30.34
C LEU A 155 44.01 14.02 30.20
N PHE A 156 43.23 15.04 30.59
CA PHE A 156 41.78 15.05 30.43
C PHE A 156 41.35 14.96 28.96
N ARG A 157 42.00 15.70 28.05
CA ARG A 157 41.76 15.56 26.61
C ARG A 157 42.05 14.15 26.10
N SER A 158 43.15 13.55 26.55
CA SER A 158 43.50 12.17 26.20
C SER A 158 42.44 11.17 26.68
N PHE A 159 41.85 11.42 27.86
CA PHE A 159 40.73 10.64 28.40
C PHE A 159 39.46 10.79 27.56
N VAL A 160 39.06 12.01 27.23
CA VAL A 160 37.88 12.30 26.40
C VAL A 160 38.02 11.71 25.00
N ASP A 161 39.18 11.88 24.36
CA ASP A 161 39.48 11.34 23.04
C ASP A 161 39.42 9.80 23.05
N TYR A 162 39.98 9.18 24.09
CA TYR A 162 39.90 7.73 24.27
C TYR A 162 38.45 7.25 24.40
N ILE A 163 37.64 7.90 25.25
CA ILE A 163 36.24 7.50 25.45
C ILE A 163 35.42 7.68 24.16
N ASN A 164 35.55 8.84 23.49
CA ASN A 164 34.88 9.12 22.23
C ASN A 164 35.27 8.11 21.14
N HIS A 165 36.55 7.76 21.03
CA HIS A 165 37.00 6.73 20.11
C HIS A 165 36.31 5.38 20.37
N ARG A 166 36.20 4.97 21.64
CA ARG A 166 35.56 3.71 22.04
C ARG A 166 34.06 3.73 21.78
N THR A 167 33.38 4.83 22.06
CA THR A 167 31.94 5.02 21.76
C THR A 167 31.67 4.88 20.27
N ASN A 168 32.43 5.60 19.45
CA ASN A 168 32.25 5.58 18.00
C ASN A 168 32.48 4.18 17.44
N ARG A 169 33.47 3.46 17.97
CA ARG A 169 33.71 2.05 17.63
C ARG A 169 32.54 1.15 18.04
N MET A 170 31.98 1.31 19.23
CA MET A 170 30.82 0.54 19.70
C MET A 170 29.59 0.78 18.82
N LEU A 171 29.28 2.04 18.50
CA LEU A 171 28.17 2.40 17.61
C LEU A 171 28.40 1.84 16.19
N GLN A 172 29.62 1.94 15.67
CA GLN A 172 29.98 1.39 14.37
C GLN A 172 29.83 -0.14 14.34
N GLU A 173 30.28 -0.84 15.39
CA GLU A 173 30.09 -2.29 15.51
C GLU A 173 28.59 -2.64 15.55
N ILE A 174 27.78 -1.93 16.34
CA ILE A 174 26.33 -2.17 16.41
C ILE A 174 25.65 -1.92 15.05
N TYR A 175 25.77 -0.71 14.50
CA TYR A 175 24.97 -0.28 13.35
C TYR A 175 25.50 -0.77 12.00
N CYS A 176 26.81 -0.86 11.84
CA CYS A 176 27.42 -1.12 10.54
C CYS A 176 27.85 -2.59 10.41
N GLU A 177 28.37 -3.19 11.48
CA GLU A 177 28.92 -4.54 11.41
C GLU A 177 27.92 -5.62 11.84
N LYS A 178 27.14 -5.40 12.91
CA LYS A 178 26.33 -6.46 13.52
C LYS A 178 24.86 -6.40 13.09
N LEU A 179 24.21 -5.23 13.11
CA LEU A 179 22.79 -5.09 12.71
C LEU A 179 22.50 -5.55 11.27
N PRO A 180 23.30 -5.17 10.25
CA PRO A 180 22.99 -5.48 8.85
C PRO A 180 23.08 -6.97 8.48
N PRO A 181 24.14 -7.73 8.85
CA PRO A 181 24.17 -9.17 8.61
C PRO A 181 23.14 -9.92 9.46
N TYR A 182 22.79 -9.42 10.65
CA TYR A 182 21.74 -10.00 11.48
C TYR A 182 20.35 -9.83 10.88
N ARG A 183 20.01 -8.62 10.41
CA ARG A 183 18.80 -8.36 9.60
C ARG A 183 18.78 -9.22 8.33
N LYS A 184 19.95 -9.45 7.69
CA LYS A 184 20.08 -10.37 6.55
C LYS A 184 19.96 -11.85 6.95
N GLN A 185 20.41 -12.27 8.12
CA GLN A 185 20.35 -13.65 8.59
C GLN A 185 18.91 -14.03 8.98
N LEU A 186 18.17 -13.12 9.62
CA LEU A 186 16.71 -13.22 9.80
C LEU A 186 15.97 -13.36 8.46
N VAL A 187 16.45 -12.67 7.41
CA VAL A 187 15.92 -12.81 6.04
C VAL A 187 16.38 -14.09 5.34
N ARG A 188 17.55 -14.65 5.66
CA ARG A 188 18.04 -15.93 5.11
C ARG A 188 17.41 -17.16 5.76
N VAL A 189 17.07 -17.10 7.05
CA VAL A 189 16.23 -18.13 7.70
C VAL A 189 14.85 -18.22 7.02
N ARG A 190 14.36 -17.08 6.49
CA ARG A 190 13.18 -16.99 5.61
C ARG A 190 13.36 -17.66 4.24
N GLU A 191 14.57 -17.97 3.80
CA GLU A 191 14.86 -18.56 2.47
C GLU A 191 15.31 -20.03 2.52
N ARG A 192 15.70 -20.56 3.70
CA ARG A 192 16.28 -21.91 3.85
C ARG A 192 15.33 -23.02 4.30
N LEU A 193 14.02 -22.77 4.42
CA LEU A 193 13.05 -23.85 4.57
C LEU A 193 12.85 -24.51 3.21
N LYS A 194 13.47 -25.68 3.01
CA LYS A 194 13.32 -26.53 1.83
C LYS A 194 11.86 -27.01 1.70
N TRP A 195 11.05 -26.24 0.97
CA TRP A 195 9.79 -26.58 0.26
C TRP A 195 8.58 -27.00 1.12
N PRO A 196 7.32 -26.90 0.63
CA PRO A 196 6.84 -26.38 -0.66
C PRO A 196 6.21 -24.98 -0.56
N LYS A 197 5.99 -24.38 -1.73
CA LYS A 197 5.39 -23.05 -1.97
C LYS A 197 4.21 -22.72 -1.03
N LYS A 198 4.42 -21.82 -0.06
CA LYS A 198 3.41 -20.92 0.55
C LYS A 198 4.11 -20.00 1.55
N MET A 199 4.90 -19.03 1.07
CA MET A 199 5.42 -17.96 1.92
C MET A 199 4.82 -16.62 1.50
N VAL A 200 3.93 -16.10 2.34
CA VAL A 200 3.38 -14.75 2.26
C VAL A 200 4.50 -13.76 2.62
N THR A 201 4.95 -12.99 1.66
CA THR A 201 5.82 -11.84 1.90
C THR A 201 4.99 -10.63 2.30
N VAL A 202 5.44 -9.89 3.33
CA VAL A 202 4.80 -8.65 3.86
C VAL A 202 4.95 -7.44 2.92
N PHE A 203 5.43 -7.66 1.70
CA PHE A 203 5.36 -6.72 0.59
C PHE A 203 4.82 -7.49 -0.60
N PRO A 204 4.02 -6.87 -1.48
CA PRO A 204 3.53 -7.55 -2.67
C PRO A 204 4.74 -7.98 -3.51
N THR A 205 5.13 -9.26 -3.40
CA THR A 205 6.20 -9.81 -4.24
C THR A 205 5.63 -10.00 -5.61
N VAL A 206 6.35 -9.50 -6.60
CA VAL A 206 6.03 -9.73 -8.01
C VAL A 206 5.77 -11.23 -8.21
N ILE A 207 4.62 -11.55 -8.77
CA ILE A 207 4.24 -12.93 -9.08
C ILE A 207 4.87 -13.30 -10.42
N PHE A 208 5.65 -14.36 -10.42
CA PHE A 208 6.29 -14.88 -11.62
C PHE A 208 5.55 -16.13 -12.10
N ASP A 209 4.94 -16.04 -13.28
CA ASP A 209 4.38 -17.17 -14.04
C ASP A 209 5.41 -17.60 -15.11
N ILE A 210 6.67 -17.75 -14.68
CA ILE A 210 7.83 -18.18 -15.46
C ILE A 210 8.80 -18.97 -14.57
N LEU A 211 9.47 -19.98 -15.13
CA LEU A 211 10.41 -20.84 -14.38
C LEU A 211 11.69 -20.11 -13.97
N TYR A 212 12.20 -19.22 -14.83
CA TYR A 212 13.41 -18.43 -14.59
C TYR A 212 13.17 -16.97 -14.97
N HIS A 213 13.54 -16.04 -14.09
CA HIS A 213 13.36 -14.60 -14.35
C HIS A 213 14.70 -13.92 -14.69
N PRO A 214 14.71 -12.95 -15.63
CA PRO A 214 15.95 -12.27 -16.04
C PRO A 214 16.35 -11.09 -15.13
N PHE A 215 15.60 -10.79 -14.06
CA PHE A 215 15.77 -9.56 -13.26
C PHE A 215 16.84 -9.68 -12.18
N THR A 216 17.58 -8.60 -11.94
CA THR A 216 18.53 -8.50 -10.81
C THR A 216 17.80 -8.23 -9.50
N PRO A 217 18.42 -8.48 -8.32
CA PRO A 217 17.81 -8.17 -7.02
C PRO A 217 17.32 -6.72 -6.90
N THR A 218 18.08 -5.75 -7.43
CA THR A 218 17.68 -4.33 -7.44
C THR A 218 16.43 -4.09 -8.28
N GLN A 219 16.29 -4.77 -9.43
CA GLN A 219 15.11 -4.67 -10.29
C GLN A 219 13.89 -5.31 -9.64
N LEU A 220 14.06 -6.45 -8.96
CA LEU A 220 12.99 -7.11 -8.22
C LEU A 220 12.49 -6.24 -7.06
N ALA A 221 13.42 -5.64 -6.31
CA ALA A 221 13.10 -4.71 -5.25
C ALA A 221 12.31 -3.50 -5.79
N TYR A 222 12.75 -2.95 -6.94
CA TYR A 222 12.06 -1.86 -7.61
C TYR A 222 10.65 -2.24 -8.09
N LEU A 223 10.47 -3.43 -8.68
CA LEU A 223 9.16 -3.90 -9.11
C LEU A 223 8.20 -4.16 -7.93
N SER A 224 8.73 -4.57 -6.78
CA SER A 224 7.92 -4.86 -5.59
C SER A 224 7.54 -3.60 -4.81
N ARG A 225 8.45 -2.62 -4.73
CA ARG A 225 8.26 -1.38 -3.96
C ARG A 225 7.72 -0.22 -4.80
N GLY A 226 7.86 -0.29 -6.12
CA GLY A 226 7.62 0.82 -7.02
C GLY A 226 8.70 1.92 -6.91
N PRO A 227 8.54 3.02 -7.66
CA PRO A 227 9.34 4.22 -7.46
C PRO A 227 9.18 4.74 -6.03
N THR A 228 10.27 5.18 -5.42
CA THR A 228 10.20 5.79 -4.09
C THR A 228 9.53 7.16 -4.23
N TYR A 229 8.64 7.55 -3.30
CA TYR A 229 8.01 8.88 -3.34
C TYR A 229 9.07 9.99 -3.52
N ILE A 230 8.87 10.81 -4.55
CA ILE A 230 9.75 11.92 -4.89
C ILE A 230 9.05 13.22 -4.49
N ARG A 231 9.78 14.14 -3.85
CA ARG A 231 9.24 15.41 -3.35
C ARG A 231 8.58 16.20 -4.51
N PRO A 232 7.51 16.99 -4.24
CA PRO A 232 6.80 17.76 -5.26
C PRO A 232 7.64 18.73 -6.08
N ASN A 233 8.87 19.06 -5.64
CA ASN A 233 9.83 19.91 -6.35
C ASN A 233 10.24 19.38 -7.74
N GLN A 234 9.85 18.16 -8.13
CA GLN A 234 9.92 17.68 -9.52
C GLN A 234 9.09 18.51 -10.50
N SER A 235 8.15 19.30 -10.00
CA SER A 235 7.34 20.16 -10.85
C SER A 235 8.13 21.31 -11.49
N ALA A 236 9.31 21.65 -10.96
CA ALA A 236 10.22 22.64 -11.54
C ALA A 236 10.62 22.30 -13.00
N PHE A 237 10.57 21.02 -13.40
CA PHE A 237 10.85 20.58 -14.78
C PHE A 237 9.69 20.83 -15.77
N PHE A 238 8.48 21.11 -15.29
CA PHE A 238 7.35 21.39 -16.16
C PHE A 238 7.33 22.87 -16.55
N PRO A 239 6.77 23.23 -17.73
CA PRO A 239 6.58 24.62 -18.13
C PRO A 239 5.86 25.43 -17.05
N GLU A 240 6.21 26.71 -16.92
CA GLU A 240 5.67 27.61 -15.90
C GLU A 240 4.14 27.61 -15.87
N LYS A 241 3.50 27.67 -17.04
CA LYS A 241 2.04 27.59 -17.17
C LYS A 241 1.43 26.33 -16.56
N TYR A 242 2.12 25.20 -16.64
CA TYR A 242 1.68 23.94 -16.03
C TYR A 242 1.87 23.97 -14.50
N ARG A 243 2.98 24.54 -14.02
CA ARG A 243 3.24 24.71 -12.58
C ARG A 243 2.19 25.63 -11.95
N GLN A 244 1.88 26.74 -12.59
CA GLN A 244 0.88 27.69 -12.09
C GLN A 244 -0.50 27.04 -11.98
N LYS A 245 -0.92 26.30 -13.01
CA LYS A 245 -2.19 25.56 -12.99
C LYS A 245 -2.26 24.50 -11.88
N ARG A 246 -1.14 23.85 -11.57
CA ARG A 246 -1.04 22.90 -10.43
C ARG A 246 -1.15 23.61 -9.10
N ILE A 247 -0.42 24.72 -8.92
CA ILE A 247 -0.47 25.56 -7.71
C ILE A 247 -1.90 26.06 -7.48
N ASP A 248 -2.54 26.60 -8.52
CA ASP A 248 -3.91 27.11 -8.45
C ASP A 248 -4.90 26.01 -8.07
N GLY A 249 -4.80 24.83 -8.68
CA GLY A 249 -5.68 23.71 -8.38
C GLY A 249 -5.48 23.12 -6.98
N GLU A 250 -4.24 23.00 -6.50
CA GLU A 250 -3.95 22.56 -5.13
C GLU A 250 -4.42 23.58 -4.10
N LEU A 251 -4.20 24.88 -4.37
CA LEU A 251 -4.67 25.96 -3.52
C LEU A 251 -6.20 25.95 -3.44
N GLU A 252 -6.90 25.83 -4.57
CA GLU A 252 -8.37 25.77 -4.62
C GLU A 252 -8.92 24.59 -3.82
N ASP A 253 -8.35 23.40 -3.97
CA ASP A 253 -8.77 22.20 -3.23
C ASP A 253 -8.52 22.32 -1.72
N MET A 254 -7.33 22.80 -1.32
CA MET A 254 -7.01 23.03 0.09
C MET A 254 -7.91 24.10 0.71
N MET A 255 -8.09 25.24 0.04
CA MET A 255 -8.95 26.32 0.52
C MET A 255 -10.41 25.88 0.60
N LYS A 256 -10.89 25.06 -0.34
CA LYS A 256 -12.24 24.49 -0.30
C LYS A 256 -12.43 23.59 0.91
N LYS A 257 -11.48 22.69 1.19
CA LYS A 257 -11.52 21.81 2.36
C LYS A 257 -11.49 22.59 3.67
N ILE A 258 -10.60 23.58 3.78
CA ILE A 258 -10.47 24.44 4.96
C ILE A 258 -11.78 25.22 5.18
N LYS A 259 -12.32 25.86 4.14
CA LYS A 259 -13.60 26.59 4.22
C LYS A 259 -14.76 25.70 4.61
N ASN A 260 -14.84 24.47 4.10
CA ASN A 260 -15.89 23.53 4.47
C ASN A 260 -15.73 23.10 5.94
N CYS A 261 -14.52 22.71 6.37
CA CYS A 261 -14.25 22.32 7.75
C CYS A 261 -14.55 23.43 8.78
N LEU A 262 -14.32 24.69 8.42
CA LEU A 262 -14.54 25.84 9.31
C LEU A 262 -15.96 26.42 9.24
N ALA A 263 -16.69 26.20 8.14
CA ALA A 263 -18.08 26.62 7.99
C ALA A 263 -19.07 25.61 8.60
N ASP A 264 -18.71 24.32 8.67
CA ASP A 264 -19.61 23.24 9.12
C ASP A 264 -19.52 22.92 10.63
N ARG A 265 -18.78 23.72 11.43
CA ARG A 265 -18.77 23.54 12.89
C ARG A 265 -20.11 23.99 13.48
N LYS A 266 -20.81 23.05 14.14
CA LYS A 266 -22.09 23.28 14.85
C LYS A 266 -21.90 23.99 16.20
N ASP A 267 -20.68 24.07 16.68
CA ASP A 267 -20.32 24.76 17.92
C ASP A 267 -20.05 26.23 17.59
N SER A 268 -20.36 27.13 18.51
CA SER A 268 -20.55 28.60 18.39
C SER A 268 -19.42 29.46 17.77
N ALA A 269 -18.44 28.86 17.09
CA ALA A 269 -17.32 29.49 16.39
C ALA A 269 -17.30 29.15 14.88
N CYS A 270 -18.44 29.29 14.19
CA CYS A 270 -18.48 29.24 12.73
C CYS A 270 -17.75 30.48 12.16
N VAL A 271 -16.78 30.27 11.26
CA VAL A 271 -15.98 31.36 10.67
C VAL A 271 -16.58 31.73 9.30
N PRO A 272 -17.22 32.92 9.16
CA PRO A 272 -17.80 33.37 7.89
C PRO A 272 -16.82 33.28 6.72
N ARG A 273 -17.28 32.72 5.59
CA ARG A 273 -16.46 32.40 4.40
C ARG A 273 -15.75 33.61 3.75
N ASN A 274 -16.14 34.83 4.11
CA ASN A 274 -15.67 36.10 3.54
C ASN A 274 -14.73 36.89 4.47
N ILE A 275 -14.20 36.28 5.55
CA ILE A 275 -13.28 36.97 6.45
C ILE A 275 -11.91 37.19 5.78
N PRO A 276 -11.27 38.37 5.95
CA PRO A 276 -9.96 38.70 5.40
C PRO A 276 -8.85 37.68 5.69
N VAL A 277 -8.94 36.96 6.82
CA VAL A 277 -8.03 35.88 7.23
C VAL A 277 -7.92 34.78 6.17
N TYR A 278 -9.00 34.43 5.47
CA TYR A 278 -8.93 33.42 4.39
C TYR A 278 -8.09 33.90 3.21
N LYS A 279 -8.12 35.21 2.91
CA LYS A 279 -7.33 35.80 1.84
C LYS A 279 -5.85 35.81 2.21
N LEU A 280 -5.53 36.28 3.42
CA LEU A 280 -4.16 36.27 3.95
C LEU A 280 -3.55 34.86 3.97
N TYR A 281 -4.32 33.88 4.48
CA TYR A 281 -3.88 32.49 4.50
C TYR A 281 -3.71 31.90 3.09
N SER A 282 -4.63 32.20 2.17
CA SER A 282 -4.52 31.82 0.76
C SER A 282 -3.26 32.38 0.12
N ASP A 283 -2.91 33.63 0.41
CA ASP A 283 -1.72 34.30 -0.14
C ASP A 283 -0.43 33.68 0.42
N HIS A 284 -0.37 33.41 1.73
CA HIS A 284 0.75 32.69 2.35
C HIS A 284 0.91 31.26 1.79
N LEU A 285 -0.20 30.53 1.65
CA LEU A 285 -0.20 29.17 1.10
C LEU A 285 0.23 29.18 -0.37
N ARG A 286 -0.22 30.17 -1.16
CA ARG A 286 0.22 30.38 -2.53
C ARG A 286 1.71 30.67 -2.62
N ALA A 287 2.25 31.53 -1.74
CA ALA A 287 3.69 31.80 -1.68
C ALA A 287 4.49 30.54 -1.35
N TYR A 288 4.05 29.75 -0.35
CA TYR A 288 4.67 28.48 0.01
C TYR A 288 4.63 27.46 -1.13
N LEU A 289 3.47 27.28 -1.77
CA LEU A 289 3.33 26.39 -2.93
C LEU A 289 4.20 26.86 -4.09
N THR A 290 4.24 28.16 -4.37
CA THR A 290 5.09 28.73 -5.42
C THR A 290 6.56 28.43 -5.14
N GLN A 291 7.05 28.71 -3.93
CA GLN A 291 8.41 28.40 -3.51
C GLN A 291 8.70 26.90 -3.66
N ARG A 292 7.79 26.02 -3.21
CA ARG A 292 7.95 24.57 -3.32
C ARG A 292 8.08 24.09 -4.76
N TYR A 293 7.30 24.66 -5.68
CA TYR A 293 7.26 24.31 -7.09
C TYR A 293 8.40 24.95 -7.92
N THR A 294 9.04 26.01 -7.41
CA THR A 294 10.17 26.69 -8.06
C THR A 294 11.53 26.29 -7.49
N THR A 295 11.58 25.75 -6.25
CA THR A 295 12.83 25.31 -5.62
C THR A 295 13.47 24.17 -6.42
N PRO A 296 14.74 24.30 -6.85
CA PRO A 296 15.44 23.25 -7.55
C PRO A 296 15.50 21.94 -6.74
N LEU A 297 15.50 20.80 -7.42
CA LEU A 297 15.69 19.51 -6.77
C LEU A 297 17.11 19.40 -6.19
N PRO A 298 17.26 18.90 -4.95
CA PRO A 298 18.57 18.57 -4.41
C PRO A 298 19.33 17.60 -5.32
N LEU A 299 20.65 17.78 -5.46
CA LEU A 299 21.50 16.95 -6.32
C LEU A 299 21.33 15.45 -6.06
N MET A 300 21.23 15.05 -4.79
CA MET A 300 21.02 13.65 -4.40
C MET A 300 19.71 13.06 -4.93
N ASP A 301 18.64 13.87 -4.97
CA ASP A 301 17.35 13.45 -5.52
C ASP A 301 17.42 13.33 -7.06
N GLN A 302 18.16 14.22 -7.72
CA GLN A 302 18.38 14.12 -9.17
C GLN A 302 19.16 12.84 -9.52
N ILE A 303 20.25 12.55 -8.80
CA ILE A 303 21.04 11.32 -8.98
C ILE A 303 20.16 10.09 -8.74
N ARG A 304 19.33 10.10 -7.68
CA ARG A 304 18.37 9.02 -7.40
C ARG A 304 17.38 8.83 -8.55
N ALA A 305 16.74 9.89 -9.02
CA ALA A 305 15.78 9.83 -10.12
C ALA A 305 16.41 9.29 -11.41
N LEU A 306 17.65 9.70 -11.73
CA LEU A 306 18.40 9.17 -12.86
C LEU A 306 18.72 7.67 -12.70
N ARG A 307 19.06 7.21 -11.49
CA ARG A 307 19.28 5.78 -11.20
C ARG A 307 17.99 4.98 -11.38
N GLU A 308 16.86 5.46 -10.85
CA GLU A 308 15.56 4.81 -11.01
C GLU A 308 15.14 4.76 -12.49
N LEU A 309 15.35 5.84 -13.25
CA LEU A 309 15.11 5.86 -14.70
C LEU A 309 15.97 4.82 -15.43
N LYS A 310 17.25 4.67 -15.07
CA LYS A 310 18.12 3.62 -15.63
C LYS A 310 17.60 2.22 -15.29
N ILE A 311 17.10 2.00 -14.08
CA ILE A 311 16.48 0.74 -13.66
C ILE A 311 15.24 0.45 -14.50
N VAL A 312 14.32 1.41 -14.65
CA VAL A 312 13.11 1.28 -15.47
C VAL A 312 13.46 0.98 -16.92
N LYS A 313 14.40 1.72 -17.53
CA LYS A 313 14.88 1.46 -18.89
C LYS A 313 15.45 0.04 -19.03
N SER A 314 16.21 -0.42 -18.05
CA SER A 314 16.76 -1.78 -18.03
C SER A 314 15.68 -2.86 -17.91
N ILE A 315 14.67 -2.66 -17.04
CA ILE A 315 13.52 -3.56 -16.91
C ILE A 315 12.76 -3.64 -18.24
N ARG A 316 12.45 -2.50 -18.87
CA ARG A 316 11.74 -2.45 -20.17
C ARG A 316 12.51 -3.19 -21.26
N ARG A 317 13.84 -3.05 -21.32
CA ARG A 317 14.68 -3.81 -22.26
C ARG A 317 14.59 -5.32 -22.02
N LYS A 318 14.64 -5.77 -20.75
CA LYS A 318 14.49 -7.19 -20.42
C LYS A 318 13.09 -7.73 -20.76
N LEU A 319 12.03 -6.99 -20.46
CA LEU A 319 10.67 -7.39 -20.83
C LEU A 319 10.55 -7.62 -22.34
N LYS A 320 11.12 -6.73 -23.17
CA LYS A 320 11.17 -6.90 -24.62
C LYS A 320 12.03 -8.09 -25.05
N LYS A 321 13.28 -8.18 -24.57
CA LYS A 321 14.25 -9.23 -24.94
C LYS A 321 13.73 -10.64 -24.64
N TYR A 322 13.04 -10.82 -23.53
CA TYR A 322 12.53 -12.12 -23.08
C TYR A 322 11.04 -12.33 -23.39
N HIS A 323 10.42 -11.45 -24.18
CA HIS A 323 8.99 -11.51 -24.54
C HIS A 323 8.06 -11.71 -23.33
N LEU A 324 8.27 -10.90 -22.29
CA LEU A 324 7.53 -10.95 -21.03
C LEU A 324 6.48 -9.84 -20.96
N VAL A 325 5.33 -10.18 -20.37
CA VAL A 325 4.22 -9.25 -20.11
C VAL A 325 4.19 -8.92 -18.62
N LEU A 326 4.17 -7.61 -18.31
CA LEU A 326 4.00 -7.07 -16.97
C LEU A 326 2.56 -6.54 -16.82
N ARG A 327 1.81 -7.06 -15.86
CA ARG A 327 0.43 -6.63 -15.54
C ARG A 327 0.24 -6.51 -14.04
N GLN A 328 -0.74 -5.73 -13.60
CA GLN A 328 -1.24 -5.85 -12.24
C GLN A 328 -2.15 -7.08 -12.13
N THR A 329 -2.18 -7.71 -10.96
CA THR A 329 -3.04 -8.85 -10.66
C THR A 329 -4.46 -8.41 -10.30
N ASP A 330 -5.42 -9.31 -10.52
CA ASP A 330 -6.77 -9.18 -10.01
C ASP A 330 -6.77 -9.28 -8.47
N LYS A 331 -7.49 -8.37 -7.80
CA LYS A 331 -7.71 -8.25 -6.34
C LYS A 331 -6.51 -7.89 -5.46
N SER A 332 -5.29 -8.35 -5.76
CA SER A 332 -4.14 -8.15 -4.87
C SER A 332 -3.28 -6.91 -5.20
N GLY A 333 -3.50 -6.27 -6.36
CA GLY A 333 -2.78 -5.05 -6.76
C GLY A 333 -1.27 -5.24 -6.98
N VAL A 334 -0.81 -6.50 -7.03
CA VAL A 334 0.60 -6.88 -7.17
C VAL A 334 0.98 -6.96 -8.64
N LEU A 335 2.25 -6.80 -8.97
CA LEU A 335 2.71 -7.03 -10.34
C LEU A 335 2.82 -8.52 -10.63
N HIS A 336 2.41 -8.91 -11.83
CA HIS A 336 2.53 -10.22 -12.42
C HIS A 336 3.41 -10.15 -13.66
N ILE A 337 4.36 -11.07 -13.77
CA ILE A 337 5.23 -11.25 -14.93
C ILE A 337 5.03 -12.66 -15.48
N GLY A 338 4.54 -12.73 -16.72
CA GLY A 338 4.37 -13.98 -17.47
C GLY A 338 4.90 -13.86 -18.89
N ARG A 339 4.88 -14.95 -19.66
CA ARG A 339 5.23 -14.92 -21.09
C ARG A 339 4.13 -14.25 -21.90
N ALA A 340 4.51 -13.46 -22.91
CA ALA A 340 3.57 -12.81 -23.81
C ALA A 340 2.70 -13.82 -24.58
N LYS A 341 3.31 -14.91 -25.07
CA LYS A 341 2.59 -15.97 -25.79
C LYS A 341 1.48 -16.62 -24.94
N ASP A 342 1.78 -16.91 -23.67
CA ASP A 342 0.79 -17.51 -22.76
C ASP A 342 -0.33 -16.54 -22.41
N TYR A 343 0.00 -15.25 -22.24
CA TYR A 343 -0.98 -14.20 -22.02
C TYR A 343 -1.94 -14.06 -23.22
N GLU A 344 -1.42 -14.01 -24.46
CA GLU A 344 -2.25 -13.91 -25.66
C GLU A 344 -3.08 -15.18 -25.91
N ARG A 345 -2.51 -16.37 -25.66
CA ARG A 345 -3.23 -17.64 -25.73
C ARG A 345 -4.44 -17.64 -24.77
N LYS A 346 -4.21 -17.36 -23.49
CA LYS A 346 -5.28 -17.29 -22.47
C LYS A 346 -6.33 -16.23 -22.81
N ALA A 347 -5.90 -15.10 -23.39
CA ALA A 347 -6.80 -14.04 -23.83
C ALA A 347 -7.69 -14.50 -25.01
N ALA A 348 -7.12 -15.22 -25.97
CA ALA A 348 -7.85 -15.79 -27.10
C ALA A 348 -8.84 -16.88 -26.66
N GLU A 349 -8.40 -17.81 -25.80
CA GLU A 349 -9.25 -18.84 -25.20
C GLU A 349 -10.43 -18.24 -24.45
N TYR A 350 -10.22 -17.16 -23.68
CA TYR A 350 -11.31 -16.46 -23.00
C TYR A 350 -12.35 -15.92 -24.00
N ARG A 351 -11.91 -15.23 -25.07
CA ARG A 351 -12.82 -14.66 -26.07
C ARG A 351 -13.60 -15.74 -26.82
N GLN A 352 -12.94 -16.82 -27.21
CA GLN A 352 -13.57 -17.94 -27.91
C GLN A 352 -14.58 -18.65 -27.01
N LYS A 353 -14.22 -18.89 -25.73
CA LYS A 353 -15.10 -19.54 -24.76
C LYS A 353 -16.36 -18.73 -24.47
N THR A 354 -16.25 -17.40 -24.36
CA THR A 354 -17.42 -16.57 -24.02
C THR A 354 -18.27 -16.21 -25.23
N GLY A 355 -17.69 -16.15 -26.43
CA GLY A 355 -18.40 -15.68 -27.63
C GLY A 355 -18.94 -14.24 -27.51
N ALA A 356 -18.50 -13.49 -26.50
CA ALA A 356 -19.11 -12.21 -26.13
C ALA A 356 -18.65 -11.03 -27.00
N TYR A 357 -17.68 -11.24 -27.89
CA TYR A 357 -17.04 -10.20 -28.67
C TYR A 357 -17.01 -10.53 -30.15
N GLU A 358 -17.42 -9.55 -30.95
CA GLU A 358 -17.42 -9.59 -32.41
C GLU A 358 -16.29 -8.70 -32.94
N GLU A 359 -15.47 -9.20 -33.86
CA GLU A 359 -14.44 -8.40 -34.55
C GLU A 359 -15.08 -7.52 -35.62
N LEU A 360 -14.68 -6.25 -35.69
CA LEU A 360 -15.18 -5.28 -36.66
C LEU A 360 -14.14 -5.06 -37.77
N SER A 361 -14.60 -4.92 -39.02
CA SER A 361 -13.75 -4.72 -40.19
C SER A 361 -13.15 -3.32 -40.31
N SER A 362 -13.80 -2.32 -39.70
CA SER A 362 -13.42 -0.90 -39.80
C SER A 362 -13.45 -0.21 -38.44
N ASN A 363 -12.87 0.99 -38.39
CA ASN A 363 -12.82 1.81 -37.18
C ASN A 363 -14.21 2.42 -36.88
N PRO A 364 -14.88 2.01 -35.78
CA PRO A 364 -16.26 2.42 -35.47
C PRO A 364 -16.37 3.78 -34.75
N TYR A 365 -15.27 4.52 -34.59
CA TYR A 365 -15.21 5.71 -33.74
C TYR A 365 -16.25 6.78 -34.12
N ASN A 366 -16.33 7.11 -35.41
CA ASN A 366 -17.24 8.14 -35.88
C ASN A 366 -18.69 7.69 -35.78
N ASP A 367 -18.99 6.45 -36.15
CA ASP A 367 -20.34 5.88 -36.17
C ASP A 367 -20.97 5.92 -34.77
N ILE A 368 -20.18 5.65 -33.74
CA ILE A 368 -20.65 5.61 -32.35
C ILE A 368 -20.85 7.00 -31.79
N ILE A 369 -19.95 7.94 -32.06
CA ILE A 369 -20.14 9.33 -31.67
C ILE A 369 -21.42 9.87 -32.32
N CYS A 370 -21.59 9.64 -33.61
CA CYS A 370 -22.80 10.04 -34.34
C CYS A 370 -24.06 9.36 -33.76
N SER A 371 -24.01 8.07 -33.46
CA SER A 371 -25.14 7.33 -32.89
C SER A 371 -25.55 7.84 -31.51
N VAL A 372 -24.57 8.07 -30.62
CA VAL A 372 -24.80 8.61 -29.27
C VAL A 372 -25.34 10.03 -29.35
N THR A 373 -24.73 10.91 -30.16
CA THR A 373 -25.19 12.29 -30.33
C THR A 373 -26.59 12.34 -30.94
N ARG A 374 -26.88 11.50 -31.94
CA ARG A 374 -28.21 11.40 -32.56
C ARG A 374 -29.28 11.02 -31.55
N LEU A 375 -29.05 9.98 -30.74
CA LEU A 375 -29.99 9.58 -29.70
C LEU A 375 -30.25 10.71 -28.70
N LEU A 376 -29.19 11.35 -28.19
CA LEU A 376 -29.32 12.44 -27.22
C LEU A 376 -30.10 13.64 -27.80
N ASN A 377 -29.86 13.98 -29.07
CA ASN A 377 -30.59 15.04 -29.75
C ASN A 377 -32.06 14.67 -29.93
N GLN A 378 -32.38 13.45 -30.37
CA GLN A 378 -33.75 12.96 -30.52
C GLN A 378 -34.52 12.98 -29.20
N LEU A 379 -33.90 12.49 -28.11
CA LEU A 379 -34.49 12.51 -26.78
C LEU A 379 -34.80 13.93 -26.30
N GLN A 380 -33.91 14.89 -26.60
CA GLN A 380 -34.12 16.29 -26.23
C GLN A 380 -35.18 16.99 -27.09
N MET A 381 -35.18 16.76 -28.41
CA MET A 381 -36.21 17.28 -29.32
C MET A 381 -37.61 16.81 -28.91
N ASN A 382 -37.73 15.55 -28.48
CA ASN A 382 -38.98 14.97 -27.99
C ASN A 382 -39.29 15.32 -26.52
N LYS A 383 -38.54 16.25 -25.90
CA LYS A 383 -38.68 16.69 -24.50
C LYS A 383 -38.59 15.55 -23.47
N LYS A 384 -37.99 14.41 -23.82
CA LYS A 384 -37.75 13.27 -22.91
C LYS A 384 -36.59 13.53 -21.94
N ILE A 385 -35.66 14.40 -22.30
CA ILE A 385 -34.58 14.87 -21.43
C ILE A 385 -34.40 16.39 -21.52
N ALA A 386 -33.99 17.00 -20.41
CA ALA A 386 -33.65 18.41 -20.38
C ALA A 386 -32.35 18.73 -21.15
N GLU A 387 -32.26 19.94 -21.69
CA GLU A 387 -31.13 20.43 -22.48
C GLU A 387 -29.79 20.31 -21.74
N TRP A 388 -29.74 20.71 -20.47
CA TRP A 388 -28.52 20.61 -19.66
C TRP A 388 -28.06 19.15 -19.47
N ARG A 389 -29.00 18.18 -19.38
CA ARG A 389 -28.68 16.74 -19.29
C ARG A 389 -28.09 16.25 -20.61
N ARG A 390 -28.69 16.65 -21.74
CA ARG A 390 -28.17 16.38 -23.09
C ARG A 390 -26.73 16.89 -23.22
N GLN A 391 -26.47 18.16 -22.91
CA GLN A 391 -25.13 18.76 -22.97
C GLN A 391 -24.13 18.02 -22.08
N LYS A 392 -24.54 17.68 -20.85
CA LYS A 392 -23.70 16.93 -19.92
C LYS A 392 -23.32 15.55 -20.46
N MET A 393 -24.26 14.82 -21.06
CA MET A 393 -24.04 13.47 -21.59
C MET A 393 -23.36 13.43 -22.96
N THR A 394 -23.45 14.50 -23.75
CA THR A 394 -22.90 14.54 -25.10
C THR A 394 -21.37 14.33 -25.09
N PRO A 395 -20.84 13.40 -25.91
CA PRO A 395 -19.40 13.19 -26.03
C PRO A 395 -18.74 14.39 -26.72
N VAL A 396 -17.55 14.79 -26.24
CA VAL A 396 -16.77 15.88 -26.83
C VAL A 396 -15.67 15.25 -27.67
N ARG A 397 -15.73 15.39 -29.01
CA ARG A 397 -14.80 14.72 -29.94
C ARG A 397 -13.32 14.81 -29.52
N LYS A 398 -12.84 16.01 -29.15
CA LYS A 398 -11.46 16.23 -28.70
C LYS A 398 -11.04 15.48 -27.42
N LYS A 399 -12.00 15.00 -26.63
CA LYS A 399 -11.78 14.28 -25.35
C LYS A 399 -12.28 12.82 -25.39
N THR A 400 -12.87 12.41 -26.50
CA THR A 400 -13.44 11.07 -26.68
C THR A 400 -12.45 10.20 -27.43
N GLN A 401 -12.26 8.96 -26.96
CA GLN A 401 -11.36 7.96 -27.53
C GLN A 401 -12.10 6.62 -27.59
N LEU A 402 -11.67 5.74 -28.50
CA LEU A 402 -12.10 4.34 -28.42
C LEU A 402 -11.64 3.74 -27.10
N ALA A 403 -12.51 2.93 -26.49
CA ALA A 403 -12.11 2.11 -25.36
C ALA A 403 -11.04 1.10 -25.80
N TYR A 404 -10.32 0.52 -24.84
CA TYR A 404 -9.40 -0.57 -25.12
C TYR A 404 -9.54 -1.68 -24.09
N MET A 405 -9.38 -2.91 -24.55
CA MET A 405 -9.41 -4.08 -23.68
C MET A 405 -7.99 -4.46 -23.24
N TYR A 406 -7.87 -4.92 -22.01
CA TYR A 406 -6.69 -5.62 -21.51
C TYR A 406 -7.12 -6.67 -20.49
N PHE A 407 -6.22 -7.58 -20.17
CA PHE A 407 -6.50 -8.64 -19.21
C PHE A 407 -5.66 -8.52 -17.94
N LEU A 408 -6.30 -8.78 -16.79
CA LEU A 408 -5.66 -8.87 -15.48
C LEU A 408 -5.49 -10.35 -15.08
N PRO A 409 -4.28 -10.80 -14.71
CA PRO A 409 -4.04 -12.15 -14.20
C PRO A 409 -4.69 -12.39 -12.83
N LYS A 410 -5.51 -13.44 -12.72
CA LYS A 410 -6.09 -13.92 -11.45
C LYS A 410 -5.11 -14.87 -10.75
N ALA A 411 -4.01 -14.32 -10.26
CA ALA A 411 -2.93 -15.12 -9.65
C ALA A 411 -3.32 -15.91 -8.38
N HIS A 412 -4.51 -15.66 -7.83
CA HIS A 412 -5.08 -16.42 -6.71
C HIS A 412 -5.86 -17.67 -7.16
N LYS A 413 -6.00 -17.91 -8.48
CA LYS A 413 -6.67 -19.10 -9.05
C LYS A 413 -5.65 -19.98 -9.78
N THR A 414 -5.89 -21.29 -9.78
CA THR A 414 -5.09 -22.28 -10.52
C THR A 414 -4.97 -21.89 -11.99
N GLU A 415 -3.79 -22.11 -12.59
CA GLU A 415 -3.45 -21.72 -13.97
C GLU A 415 -3.44 -20.22 -14.26
N THR A 416 -3.71 -19.37 -13.27
CA THR A 416 -3.71 -17.91 -13.41
C THR A 416 -4.56 -17.44 -14.63
N PRO A 417 -5.89 -17.68 -14.61
CA PRO A 417 -6.78 -17.25 -15.68
C PRO A 417 -6.83 -15.73 -15.78
N LEU A 418 -7.27 -15.25 -16.93
CA LEU A 418 -7.31 -13.83 -17.23
C LEU A 418 -8.71 -13.23 -17.00
N ARG A 419 -8.77 -12.01 -16.45
CA ARG A 419 -9.99 -11.21 -16.35
C ARG A 419 -9.97 -10.10 -17.40
N PRO A 420 -10.94 -10.02 -18.33
CA PRO A 420 -11.01 -8.90 -19.26
C PRO A 420 -11.40 -7.62 -18.52
N ILE A 421 -10.79 -6.51 -18.90
CA ILE A 421 -11.18 -5.17 -18.50
C ILE A 421 -11.23 -4.32 -19.76
N ILE A 422 -12.35 -3.65 -19.97
CA ILE A 422 -12.52 -2.66 -21.04
C ILE A 422 -12.41 -1.29 -20.38
N ASN A 423 -11.35 -0.54 -20.70
CA ASN A 423 -11.20 0.82 -20.21
C ASN A 423 -12.10 1.77 -21.00
N THR A 424 -13.19 2.19 -20.37
CA THR A 424 -14.19 3.09 -20.97
C THR A 424 -14.06 4.52 -20.46
N ILE A 425 -12.98 4.95 -19.81
CA ILE A 425 -12.89 6.29 -19.18
C ILE A 425 -13.18 7.44 -20.16
N HIS A 426 -12.77 7.28 -21.43
CA HIS A 426 -12.94 8.28 -22.49
C HIS A 426 -13.88 7.84 -23.62
N ALA A 427 -14.64 6.75 -23.43
CA ALA A 427 -15.57 6.26 -24.44
C ALA A 427 -16.75 7.24 -24.67
N ALA A 428 -17.45 7.08 -25.79
CA ALA A 428 -18.58 7.94 -26.14
C ALA A 428 -19.77 7.78 -25.16
N THR A 429 -19.96 6.59 -24.61
CA THR A 429 -21.09 6.23 -23.73
C THR A 429 -20.81 6.46 -22.24
N THR A 430 -19.59 6.81 -21.86
CA THR A 430 -19.16 6.88 -20.44
C THR A 430 -20.01 7.82 -19.61
N LYS A 431 -20.41 8.97 -20.17
CA LYS A 431 -21.20 9.96 -19.44
C LYS A 431 -22.64 9.50 -19.24
N ILE A 432 -23.21 8.81 -20.23
CA ILE A 432 -24.54 8.18 -20.12
C ILE A 432 -24.48 7.06 -19.07
N SER A 433 -23.47 6.19 -19.13
CA SER A 433 -23.26 5.12 -18.14
C SER A 433 -23.17 5.66 -16.70
N LYS A 434 -22.43 6.76 -16.49
CA LYS A 434 -22.37 7.42 -15.18
C LYS A 434 -23.71 8.01 -14.75
N PHE A 435 -24.46 8.64 -15.66
CA PHE A 435 -25.79 9.17 -15.36
C PHE A 435 -26.75 8.05 -14.91
N LEU A 436 -26.80 6.94 -15.66
CA LEU A 436 -27.63 5.78 -15.32
C LEU A 436 -27.25 5.21 -13.95
N ASP A 437 -25.96 4.99 -13.72
CA ASP A 437 -25.47 4.46 -12.44
C ASP A 437 -25.82 5.37 -11.25
N GLN A 438 -25.56 6.68 -11.37
CA GLN A 438 -25.87 7.67 -10.33
C GLN A 438 -27.36 7.80 -10.06
N SER A 439 -28.20 7.50 -11.06
CA SER A 439 -29.65 7.62 -10.95
C SER A 439 -30.29 6.36 -10.38
N ILE A 440 -29.81 5.18 -10.78
CA ILE A 440 -30.46 3.89 -10.49
C ILE A 440 -29.85 3.21 -9.27
N ARG A 441 -28.53 3.31 -9.03
CA ARG A 441 -27.88 2.65 -7.90
C ARG A 441 -28.46 3.04 -6.54
N PRO A 442 -28.81 4.32 -6.26
CA PRO A 442 -29.47 4.68 -5.00
C PRO A 442 -30.83 4.01 -4.84
N LEU A 443 -31.60 3.83 -5.93
CA LEU A 443 -32.88 3.13 -5.90
C LEU A 443 -32.68 1.64 -5.59
N PHE A 444 -31.72 1.00 -6.27
CA PHE A 444 -31.35 -0.39 -5.99
C PHE A 444 -30.96 -0.58 -4.53
N ASN A 445 -30.05 0.24 -4.03
CA ASN A 445 -29.58 0.16 -2.64
C ASN A 445 -30.71 0.42 -1.63
N ARG A 446 -31.72 1.23 -1.98
CA ARG A 446 -32.87 1.48 -1.10
C ARG A 446 -33.81 0.28 -1.03
N PHE A 447 -34.15 -0.31 -2.18
CA PHE A 447 -35.17 -1.34 -2.26
C PHE A 447 -34.65 -2.74 -1.93
N VAL A 448 -33.39 -3.03 -2.27
CA VAL A 448 -32.80 -4.37 -2.18
C VAL A 448 -31.79 -4.48 -1.03
N ARG A 449 -31.77 -3.52 -0.10
CA ARG A 449 -30.77 -3.48 0.98
C ARG A 449 -30.77 -4.73 1.87
N HIS A 450 -31.95 -5.31 2.05
CA HIS A 450 -32.21 -6.38 3.01
C HIS A 450 -31.71 -7.75 2.54
N THR A 451 -31.50 -7.95 1.24
CA THR A 451 -30.89 -9.16 0.67
C THR A 451 -29.47 -8.94 0.13
N THR A 452 -28.97 -7.70 0.15
CA THR A 452 -27.65 -7.37 -0.38
C THR A 452 -26.62 -7.11 0.71
N ILE A 453 -25.41 -7.62 0.47
CA ILE A 453 -24.25 -7.43 1.32
C ILE A 453 -23.28 -6.49 0.61
N VAL A 454 -22.97 -5.36 1.25
CA VAL A 454 -22.14 -4.30 0.68
C VAL A 454 -20.65 -4.57 0.91
N ASP A 455 -20.29 -4.97 2.13
CA ASP A 455 -18.92 -5.25 2.53
C ASP A 455 -18.86 -6.21 3.73
N GLY A 456 -17.65 -6.43 4.25
CA GLY A 456 -17.42 -7.35 5.36
C GLY A 456 -17.99 -6.86 6.70
N ALA A 457 -18.07 -5.55 6.93
CA ALA A 457 -18.68 -5.02 8.16
C ALA A 457 -20.20 -5.20 8.11
N ASP A 458 -20.80 -4.91 6.96
CA ASP A 458 -22.22 -5.14 6.71
C ASP A 458 -22.62 -6.61 6.87
N LEU A 459 -21.80 -7.55 6.36
CA LEU A 459 -22.01 -8.98 6.59
C LEU A 459 -22.05 -9.32 8.08
N LEU A 460 -21.10 -8.80 8.87
CA LEU A 460 -21.06 -9.06 10.32
C LEU A 460 -22.30 -8.50 11.02
N ASP A 461 -22.71 -7.28 10.67
CA ASP A 461 -23.91 -6.66 11.24
C ASP A 461 -25.18 -7.45 10.90
N GLN A 462 -25.30 -7.96 9.67
CA GLN A 462 -26.42 -8.82 9.27
C GLN A 462 -26.41 -10.17 9.98
N LEU A 463 -25.23 -10.78 10.16
CA LEU A 463 -25.08 -12.03 10.90
C LEU A 463 -25.41 -11.86 12.38
N HIS A 464 -24.99 -10.77 13.03
CA HIS A 464 -25.38 -10.47 14.41
C HIS A 464 -26.91 -10.37 14.54
N LYS A 465 -27.57 -9.63 13.64
CA LYS A 465 -29.05 -9.58 13.62
C LYS A 465 -29.70 -10.94 13.41
N TYR A 466 -29.08 -11.83 12.63
CA TYR A 466 -29.56 -13.19 12.42
C TYR A 466 -29.41 -14.04 13.70
N ILE A 467 -28.30 -13.86 14.43
CA ILE A 467 -28.05 -14.48 15.74
C ILE A 467 -29.05 -13.96 16.78
N ASP A 468 -29.25 -12.64 16.87
CA ASP A 468 -30.17 -12.01 17.83
C ASP A 468 -31.63 -12.47 17.66
N LYS A 469 -32.01 -12.85 16.43
CA LYS A 469 -33.33 -13.44 16.12
C LYS A 469 -33.43 -14.93 16.49
N GLY A 470 -32.38 -15.54 17.00
CA GLY A 470 -32.35 -16.96 17.37
C GLY A 470 -32.28 -17.92 16.18
N TYR A 471 -32.01 -17.43 14.97
CA TYR A 471 -31.97 -18.26 13.76
C TYR A 471 -30.64 -19.02 13.58
N PHE A 472 -29.63 -18.67 14.39
CA PHE A 472 -28.34 -19.33 14.39
C PHE A 472 -28.30 -20.44 15.44
N ASN A 473 -28.26 -21.70 15.01
CA ASN A 473 -28.22 -22.86 15.89
C ASN A 473 -27.15 -23.87 15.42
N SER A 474 -26.92 -24.91 16.23
CA SER A 474 -25.91 -25.94 15.96
C SER A 474 -26.15 -26.74 14.67
N SER A 475 -27.36 -26.69 14.10
CA SER A 475 -27.73 -27.33 12.83
C SER A 475 -27.69 -26.38 11.63
N THR A 476 -27.35 -25.10 11.81
CA THR A 476 -27.26 -24.12 10.71
C THR A 476 -26.12 -24.48 9.75
N LEU A 477 -26.45 -24.65 8.46
CA LEU A 477 -25.48 -24.91 7.40
C LEU A 477 -25.26 -23.66 6.55
N PHE A 478 -23.99 -23.37 6.24
CA PHE A 478 -23.62 -22.32 5.31
C PHE A 478 -23.40 -22.90 3.91
N ILE A 479 -24.09 -22.33 2.93
CA ILE A 479 -23.95 -22.68 1.51
C ILE A 479 -23.46 -21.45 0.76
N THR A 480 -22.54 -21.66 -0.19
CA THR A 480 -22.01 -20.59 -1.03
C THR A 480 -22.13 -20.96 -2.50
N PHE A 481 -22.60 -20.01 -3.32
CA PHE A 481 -22.68 -20.13 -4.77
C PHE A 481 -21.80 -19.04 -5.41
N ASP A 482 -21.03 -19.39 -6.45
CA ASP A 482 -20.19 -18.44 -7.22
C ASP A 482 -20.70 -18.36 -8.66
N ILE A 483 -21.23 -17.20 -9.05
CA ILE A 483 -21.69 -16.96 -10.42
C ILE A 483 -20.50 -16.52 -11.28
N THR A 484 -20.12 -17.37 -12.22
CA THR A 484 -18.96 -17.09 -13.08
C THR A 484 -19.30 -16.08 -14.18
N ASN A 485 -18.40 -15.12 -14.41
CA ASN A 485 -18.44 -14.20 -15.55
C ASN A 485 -19.72 -13.36 -15.70
N LEU A 486 -20.45 -13.10 -14.61
CA LEU A 486 -21.74 -12.39 -14.60
C LEU A 486 -21.78 -11.20 -15.58
N TYR A 487 -20.90 -10.21 -15.41
CA TYR A 487 -20.94 -8.99 -16.24
C TYR A 487 -20.78 -9.24 -17.74
N THR A 488 -19.92 -10.18 -18.13
CA THR A 488 -19.64 -10.47 -19.54
C THR A 488 -20.67 -11.40 -20.17
N MET A 489 -21.53 -12.03 -19.36
CA MET A 489 -22.52 -13.00 -19.82
C MET A 489 -23.97 -12.53 -19.60
N LEU A 490 -24.21 -11.28 -19.19
CA LEU A 490 -25.57 -10.75 -19.08
C LEU A 490 -26.26 -10.74 -20.45
N PRO A 491 -27.44 -11.37 -20.61
CA PRO A 491 -28.24 -11.23 -21.81
C PRO A 491 -28.74 -9.79 -21.90
N GLN A 492 -28.28 -9.03 -22.91
CA GLN A 492 -28.44 -7.57 -22.94
C GLN A 492 -29.91 -7.14 -22.97
N GLU A 493 -30.72 -7.72 -23.86
CA GLU A 493 -32.14 -7.35 -24.00
C GLU A 493 -32.96 -7.77 -22.77
N GLU A 494 -32.75 -8.99 -22.27
CA GLU A 494 -33.41 -9.46 -21.05
C GLU A 494 -33.04 -8.60 -19.84
N SER A 495 -31.77 -8.20 -19.71
CA SER A 495 -31.33 -7.29 -18.64
C SER A 495 -32.02 -5.93 -18.71
N LEU A 496 -32.30 -5.42 -19.91
CA LEU A 496 -33.06 -4.17 -20.09
C LEU A 496 -34.53 -4.35 -19.70
N THR A 497 -35.14 -5.49 -20.02
CA THR A 497 -36.50 -5.84 -19.60
C THR A 497 -36.59 -5.92 -18.08
N ILE A 498 -35.66 -6.62 -17.43
CA ILE A 498 -35.60 -6.75 -15.97
C ILE A 498 -35.36 -5.39 -15.31
N LEU A 499 -34.55 -4.52 -15.90
CA LEU A 499 -34.40 -3.15 -15.42
C LEU A 499 -35.73 -2.37 -15.45
N ALA A 500 -36.50 -2.49 -16.53
CA ALA A 500 -37.81 -1.85 -16.63
C ALA A 500 -38.78 -2.42 -15.60
N GLU A 501 -38.79 -3.74 -15.42
CA GLU A 501 -39.60 -4.44 -14.42
C GLU A 501 -39.26 -3.95 -13.00
N PHE A 502 -37.98 -3.94 -12.64
CA PHE A 502 -37.50 -3.45 -11.34
C PHE A 502 -38.01 -2.04 -11.03
N LEU A 503 -37.91 -1.12 -11.99
CA LEU A 503 -38.39 0.25 -11.81
C LEU A 503 -39.92 0.32 -11.66
N ARG A 504 -40.68 -0.50 -12.41
CA ARG A 504 -42.14 -0.54 -12.34
C ARG A 504 -42.66 -1.14 -11.02
N VAL A 505 -42.08 -2.26 -10.59
CA VAL A 505 -42.45 -2.95 -9.34
C VAL A 505 -42.26 -2.03 -8.13
N HIS A 506 -41.26 -1.16 -8.17
CA HIS A 506 -41.00 -0.20 -7.11
C HIS A 506 -41.61 1.20 -7.37
N HIS A 507 -42.61 1.29 -8.24
CA HIS A 507 -43.37 2.51 -8.56
C HIS A 507 -42.48 3.72 -8.93
N CYS A 508 -41.34 3.47 -9.56
CA CYS A 508 -40.43 4.50 -10.04
C CYS A 508 -40.81 4.90 -11.48
N GLU A 509 -41.97 5.54 -11.65
CA GLU A 509 -42.48 5.98 -12.96
C GLU A 509 -41.49 6.88 -13.72
N LYS A 510 -40.71 7.67 -12.96
CA LYS A 510 -39.61 8.48 -13.45
C LYS A 510 -38.40 8.35 -12.53
N VAL A 511 -37.22 8.35 -13.15
CA VAL A 511 -35.94 8.39 -12.44
C VAL A 511 -35.24 9.70 -12.81
N ASN A 512 -35.07 10.61 -11.85
CA ASN A 512 -34.51 11.94 -12.09
C ASN A 512 -35.22 12.69 -13.24
N ASP A 513 -36.56 12.71 -13.21
CA ASP A 513 -37.46 13.27 -14.23
C ASP A 513 -37.36 12.64 -15.63
N VAL A 514 -36.72 11.48 -15.75
CA VAL A 514 -36.61 10.73 -17.01
C VAL A 514 -37.50 9.49 -16.93
N SER A 515 -38.31 9.26 -17.96
CA SER A 515 -39.22 8.10 -18.00
C SER A 515 -38.44 6.78 -18.06
N ILE A 516 -39.09 5.68 -17.65
CA ILE A 516 -38.50 4.33 -17.72
C ILE A 516 -38.05 4.01 -19.15
N GLU A 517 -38.88 4.29 -20.16
CA GLU A 517 -38.58 4.04 -21.58
C GLU A 517 -37.30 4.76 -22.01
N THR A 518 -37.16 6.02 -21.59
CA THR A 518 -35.96 6.80 -21.89
C THR A 518 -34.73 6.27 -21.16
N ILE A 519 -34.88 5.79 -19.92
CA ILE A 519 -33.81 5.10 -19.19
C ILE A 519 -33.38 3.84 -19.95
N ILE A 520 -34.33 3.05 -20.47
CA ILE A 520 -34.04 1.86 -21.25
C ILE A 520 -33.34 2.21 -22.57
N GLU A 521 -33.77 3.25 -23.29
CA GLU A 521 -33.10 3.71 -24.52
C GLU A 521 -31.64 4.12 -24.23
N LEU A 522 -31.38 4.83 -23.13
CA LEU A 522 -30.05 5.22 -22.69
C LEU A 522 -29.20 4.00 -22.24
N ALA A 523 -29.80 3.05 -21.55
CA ALA A 523 -29.12 1.81 -21.13
C ALA A 523 -28.74 0.95 -22.34
N ARG A 524 -29.64 0.84 -23.31
CA ARG A 524 -29.45 0.10 -24.56
C ARG A 524 -28.26 0.63 -25.34
N ILE A 525 -28.15 1.96 -25.54
CA ILE A 525 -26.99 2.53 -26.25
C ILE A 525 -25.68 2.29 -25.50
N VAL A 526 -25.69 2.26 -24.16
CA VAL A 526 -24.50 1.97 -23.36
C VAL A 526 -24.00 0.54 -23.57
N LEU A 527 -24.92 -0.42 -23.74
CA LEU A 527 -24.59 -1.82 -23.99
C LEU A 527 -24.18 -2.08 -25.45
N GLN A 528 -24.98 -1.58 -26.41
CA GLN A 528 -24.80 -1.88 -27.83
C GLN A 528 -23.67 -1.08 -28.50
N ALA A 529 -23.41 0.15 -28.06
CA ALA A 529 -22.33 0.98 -28.59
C ALA A 529 -20.99 0.78 -27.86
N ASN A 530 -20.84 -0.34 -27.14
CA ASN A 530 -19.61 -0.71 -26.47
C ASN A 530 -18.64 -1.38 -27.45
N VAL A 531 -17.79 -0.55 -28.06
CA VAL A 531 -16.68 -1.00 -28.89
C VAL A 531 -15.34 -0.63 -28.29
N PHE A 532 -14.32 -1.39 -28.63
CA PHE A 532 -12.98 -1.20 -28.10
C PHE A 532 -11.91 -1.75 -29.03
N VAL A 533 -10.67 -1.33 -28.76
CA VAL A 533 -9.47 -1.83 -29.44
C VAL A 533 -8.82 -2.93 -28.60
N TYR A 534 -8.41 -4.01 -29.24
CA TYR A 534 -7.56 -5.05 -28.65
C TYR A 534 -6.61 -5.61 -29.71
N GLY A 535 -5.30 -5.68 -29.42
CA GLY A 535 -4.33 -6.26 -30.36
C GLY A 535 -4.38 -5.62 -31.76
N ASN A 536 -4.50 -4.28 -31.83
CA ASN A 536 -4.64 -3.50 -33.07
C ASN A 536 -5.89 -3.81 -33.92
N LYS A 537 -6.87 -4.53 -33.38
CA LYS A 537 -8.17 -4.81 -34.02
C LYS A 537 -9.30 -4.14 -33.27
N PHE A 538 -10.42 -3.92 -33.95
CA PHE A 538 -11.64 -3.34 -33.39
C PHE A 538 -12.63 -4.44 -33.03
N TYR A 539 -13.30 -4.30 -31.90
CA TYR A 539 -14.30 -5.26 -31.44
C TYR A 539 -15.53 -4.56 -30.90
N ARG A 540 -16.68 -5.24 -30.96
CA ARG A 540 -17.92 -4.90 -30.27
C ARG A 540 -18.24 -5.97 -29.24
N GLN A 541 -18.71 -5.56 -28.06
CA GLN A 541 -19.28 -6.49 -27.10
C GLN A 541 -20.76 -6.74 -27.41
N ILE A 542 -21.08 -7.97 -27.78
CA ILE A 542 -22.44 -8.38 -28.19
C ILE A 542 -23.22 -9.07 -27.06
N ILE A 543 -22.53 -9.57 -26.04
CA ILE A 543 -23.12 -10.17 -24.83
C ILE A 543 -22.52 -9.49 -23.60
N GLY A 544 -23.35 -9.26 -22.58
CA GLY A 544 -22.93 -8.65 -21.34
C GLY A 544 -22.71 -7.14 -21.44
N GLY A 545 -22.17 -6.56 -20.38
CA GLY A 545 -21.68 -5.18 -20.32
C GLY A 545 -20.17 -5.11 -20.14
N ALA A 546 -19.58 -3.95 -20.47
CA ALA A 546 -18.17 -3.71 -20.24
C ALA A 546 -17.86 -3.71 -18.74
N MET A 547 -16.93 -4.55 -18.28
CA MET A 547 -16.53 -4.59 -16.86
C MET A 547 -16.00 -3.25 -16.32
N GLY A 548 -15.57 -2.32 -17.18
CA GLY A 548 -15.15 -0.96 -16.80
C GLY A 548 -16.24 0.11 -16.91
N SER A 549 -17.45 -0.24 -17.36
CA SER A 549 -18.61 0.66 -17.44
C SER A 549 -19.25 0.84 -16.06
N ALA A 550 -19.53 2.08 -15.67
CA ALA A 550 -20.11 2.40 -14.36
C ALA A 550 -21.47 1.71 -14.15
N PHE A 551 -22.32 1.74 -15.18
CA PHE A 551 -23.67 1.20 -15.16
C PHE A 551 -23.73 -0.34 -15.12
N THR A 552 -22.74 -1.04 -15.68
CA THR A 552 -22.79 -2.52 -15.81
C THR A 552 -22.90 -3.23 -14.46
N LEU A 553 -22.25 -2.70 -13.41
CA LEU A 553 -22.39 -3.23 -12.05
C LEU A 553 -23.84 -3.14 -11.55
N THR A 554 -24.46 -1.96 -11.68
CA THR A 554 -25.84 -1.73 -11.22
C THR A 554 -26.83 -2.59 -12.00
N LEU A 555 -26.65 -2.72 -13.31
CA LEU A 555 -27.47 -3.59 -14.15
C LEU A 555 -27.33 -5.06 -13.73
N ALA A 556 -26.11 -5.52 -13.45
CA ALA A 556 -25.86 -6.89 -13.00
C ALA A 556 -26.53 -7.18 -11.67
N ASN A 557 -26.48 -6.25 -10.72
CA ASN A 557 -27.14 -6.41 -9.44
C ASN A 557 -28.66 -6.47 -9.58
N ILE A 558 -29.25 -5.66 -10.47
CA ILE A 558 -30.69 -5.71 -10.78
C ILE A 558 -31.07 -7.03 -11.45
N PHE A 559 -30.22 -7.54 -12.35
CA PHE A 559 -30.41 -8.87 -12.93
C PHE A 559 -30.43 -9.95 -11.84
N MET A 560 -29.50 -9.86 -10.88
CA MET A 560 -29.45 -10.80 -9.76
C MET A 560 -30.64 -10.68 -8.81
N TRP A 561 -31.18 -9.48 -8.61
CA TRP A 561 -32.40 -9.27 -7.82
C TRP A 561 -33.62 -10.02 -8.40
N LYS A 562 -33.69 -10.19 -9.73
CA LYS A 562 -34.75 -10.97 -10.36
C LYS A 562 -34.51 -12.48 -10.28
N TRP A 563 -33.23 -12.88 -10.20
CA TRP A 563 -32.82 -14.28 -10.10
C TRP A 563 -32.97 -14.83 -8.68
N GLU A 564 -32.65 -14.01 -7.67
CA GLU A 564 -33.00 -14.23 -6.27
C GLU A 564 -34.52 -14.25 -6.07
#